data_AF-A0A1M7Q0G5-F1
#
_entry.id   AF-A0A1M7Q0G5-F1
#
_cell.length_a   1.000
_cell.length_b   1.000
_cell.length_c   1.000
_cell.angle_alpha   90.00
_cell.angle_beta   90.00
_cell.angle_gamma   90.00
#
_symmetry.space_group_name_H-M   'P 1'
#
loop_
_entity.id
_entity.type
_entity.pdbx_description
1 polymer ?
#
loop_
_entity_poly.entity_id
_entity_poly.type
_entity_poly.pdbx_seq_one_letter_code
_entity_poly.pdbx_strand_id
1 'polypeptide(L)'
;MRAVIVVILLALVCRWGVAQIGPKYVIELRGPGGAATAGMAQGRVQLVAHGLALVRFQGLSLLVVDADGEAYSEDAARAWPEADLLLVLPASAGHYAGFAPLQALRNGAPVIVGEVDAAPVSAGGPQLYPMQVWNALDLRKQNTRLRVTAMAGAAGAAAIAGYMLEMGNSRSSYRLYVSAAEAAAAELAQRMPGADLALVAGPSLLQLNRGAPSGAPAALTAAGYTFTAIKR
;
A
#
# COMPACT_ATOMS: atom_id res chain seq x y z
N MET A 1 29.24 -25.07 -33.87
CA MET A 1 29.64 -23.94 -33.00
C MET A 1 28.57 -22.86 -32.86
N ARG A 2 27.98 -22.30 -33.93
CA ARG A 2 26.98 -21.21 -33.85
C ARG A 2 25.72 -21.56 -33.04
N ALA A 3 25.16 -22.76 -33.20
CA ALA A 3 23.94 -23.17 -32.49
C ALA A 3 24.12 -23.25 -30.96
N VAL A 4 25.30 -23.66 -30.48
CA VAL A 4 25.59 -23.76 -29.04
C VAL A 4 25.69 -22.37 -28.41
N ILE A 5 26.28 -21.40 -29.11
CA ILE A 5 26.37 -20.01 -28.67
C ILE A 5 24.98 -19.37 -28.58
N VAL A 6 24.11 -19.63 -29.56
CA VAL A 6 22.73 -19.12 -29.55
C VAL A 6 21.94 -19.69 -28.37
N VAL A 7 22.06 -20.99 -28.08
CA VAL A 7 21.37 -21.62 -26.94
C VAL A 7 21.88 -21.09 -25.60
N ILE A 8 23.20 -20.87 -25.46
CA ILE A 8 23.78 -20.30 -24.24
C ILE A 8 23.32 -18.85 -24.04
N LEU A 9 23.29 -18.03 -25.11
CA LEU A 9 22.78 -16.67 -25.06
C LEU A 9 21.28 -16.64 -24.72
N LEU A 10 20.48 -17.52 -25.31
CA LEU A 10 19.04 -17.62 -25.01
C LEU A 10 18.81 -18.03 -23.55
N ALA A 11 19.60 -18.97 -23.03
CA ALA A 11 19.52 -19.41 -21.64
C ALA A 11 19.98 -18.33 -20.65
N LEU A 12 20.98 -17.51 -21.00
CA LEU A 12 21.42 -16.35 -20.22
C LEU A 12 20.36 -15.24 -20.21
N VAL A 13 19.76 -14.94 -21.36
CA VAL A 13 18.67 -13.96 -21.49
C VAL A 13 17.43 -14.42 -20.73
N CYS A 14 17.07 -15.71 -20.79
CA CYS A 14 15.98 -16.28 -20.00
C CYS A 14 16.27 -16.26 -18.49
N ARG A 15 17.51 -16.52 -18.05
CA ARG A 15 17.88 -16.39 -16.62
C ARG A 15 17.84 -14.95 -16.12
N TRP A 16 18.21 -13.97 -16.95
CA TRP A 16 18.09 -12.56 -16.60
C TRP A 16 16.65 -12.06 -16.59
N GLY A 17 15.79 -12.56 -17.48
CA GLY A 17 14.36 -12.20 -17.51
C GLY A 17 13.53 -12.74 -16.34
N VAL A 18 13.97 -13.83 -15.68
CA VAL A 18 13.22 -14.50 -14.60
C VAL A 18 13.63 -14.01 -13.20
N ALA A 19 14.74 -13.29 -13.06
CA ALA A 19 15.32 -12.91 -11.76
C ALA A 19 14.57 -11.79 -11.00
N GLN A 20 13.47 -11.24 -11.52
CA GLN A 20 12.70 -10.17 -10.86
C GLN A 20 11.23 -10.51 -10.59
N ILE A 21 10.81 -11.77 -10.74
CA ILE A 21 9.41 -12.17 -10.48
C ILE A 21 9.25 -12.52 -8.99
N GLY A 22 9.39 -11.53 -8.11
CA GLY A 22 9.26 -11.71 -6.67
C GLY A 22 9.04 -10.37 -5.96
N PRO A 23 8.50 -10.37 -4.73
CA PRO A 23 8.43 -9.14 -3.95
C PRO A 23 9.85 -8.62 -3.67
N LYS A 24 10.05 -7.31 -3.81
CA LYS A 24 11.31 -6.62 -3.47
C LYS A 24 11.62 -6.78 -1.97
N TYR A 25 10.58 -6.80 -1.15
CA TYR A 25 10.68 -6.92 0.30
C TYR A 25 9.70 -7.95 0.85
N VAL A 26 10.12 -8.64 1.90
CA VAL A 26 9.28 -9.57 2.67
C VAL A 26 9.38 -9.21 4.15
N ILE A 27 8.23 -9.06 4.80
CA ILE A 27 8.12 -8.77 6.24
C ILE A 27 7.32 -9.91 6.91
N GLU A 28 7.88 -10.48 7.97
CA GLU A 28 7.16 -11.40 8.85
C GLU A 28 6.96 -10.78 10.23
N LEU A 29 5.70 -10.52 10.58
CA LEU A 29 5.33 -9.96 11.87
C LEU A 29 4.87 -11.06 12.83
N ARG A 30 5.38 -10.99 14.05
CA ARG A 30 4.88 -11.81 15.17
C ARG A 30 3.61 -11.16 15.72
N GLY A 31 2.50 -11.89 15.75
CA GLY A 31 1.28 -11.45 16.43
C GLY A 31 1.14 -12.11 17.80
N PRO A 32 0.47 -11.47 18.78
CA PRO A 32 0.10 -12.14 20.03
C PRO A 32 -0.76 -13.35 19.70
N GLY A 33 -0.33 -14.54 20.12
CA GLY A 33 -1.06 -15.77 19.86
C GLY A 33 -2.43 -15.73 20.53
N GLY A 34 -3.51 -15.91 19.76
CA GLY A 34 -4.83 -16.25 20.32
C GLY A 34 -5.95 -15.20 20.27
N ALA A 35 -6.09 -14.40 19.22
CA ALA A 35 -7.32 -13.62 19.00
C ALA A 35 -8.28 -14.34 18.03
N ALA A 36 -9.57 -14.32 18.38
CA ALA A 36 -10.63 -15.22 17.91
C ALA A 36 -10.89 -15.29 16.39
N THR A 37 -11.33 -16.47 15.96
CA THR A 37 -11.69 -16.91 14.59
C THR A 37 -13.03 -16.36 14.06
N ALA A 38 -13.72 -15.48 14.79
CA ALA A 38 -15.00 -14.92 14.37
C ALA A 38 -14.80 -13.67 13.51
N GLY A 39 -15.31 -13.68 12.27
CA GLY A 39 -15.19 -12.54 11.34
C GLY A 39 -13.93 -12.54 10.46
N MET A 40 -13.24 -13.68 10.29
CA MET A 40 -11.96 -13.78 9.56
C MET A 40 -11.97 -13.20 8.14
N ALA A 41 -13.10 -13.01 7.45
CA ALA A 41 -13.06 -12.38 6.12
C ALA A 41 -13.28 -10.86 6.17
N GLN A 42 -13.63 -10.26 7.31
CA GLN A 42 -14.04 -8.86 7.37
C GLN A 42 -12.86 -7.94 7.68
N GLY A 43 -12.80 -6.80 7.00
CA GLY A 43 -11.88 -5.71 7.27
C GLY A 43 -12.59 -4.37 7.32
N ARG A 44 -11.86 -3.32 7.72
CA ARG A 44 -12.39 -1.96 7.82
C ARG A 44 -11.35 -0.94 7.39
N VAL A 45 -11.81 0.11 6.73
CA VAL A 45 -11.07 1.35 6.46
C VAL A 45 -11.73 2.46 7.28
N GLN A 46 -10.98 3.26 8.03
CA GLN A 46 -11.53 4.35 8.85
C GLN A 46 -10.73 5.63 8.65
N LEU A 47 -11.40 6.77 8.65
CA LEU A 47 -10.71 8.06 8.76
C LEU A 47 -10.25 8.25 10.20
N VAL A 48 -8.98 8.54 10.41
CA VAL A 48 -8.42 8.88 11.72
C VAL A 48 -8.26 10.39 11.86
N ALA A 49 -7.71 11.02 10.83
CA ALA A 49 -7.54 12.46 10.70
C ALA A 49 -7.53 12.81 9.21
N HIS A 50 -7.59 14.09 8.86
CA HIS A 50 -7.50 14.51 7.47
C HIS A 50 -6.15 14.09 6.87
N GLY A 51 -6.18 13.35 5.76
CA GLY A 51 -4.98 12.73 5.17
C GLY A 51 -4.46 11.48 5.91
N LEU A 52 -5.20 10.91 6.87
CA LEU A 52 -4.81 9.73 7.64
C LEU A 52 -5.93 8.69 7.72
N ALA A 53 -5.71 7.53 7.12
CA ALA A 53 -6.65 6.42 7.15
C ALA A 53 -6.05 5.18 7.82
N LEU A 54 -6.86 4.48 8.60
CA LEU A 54 -6.50 3.24 9.26
C LEU A 54 -7.24 2.07 8.61
N VAL A 55 -6.48 1.14 8.07
CA VAL A 55 -6.97 -0.11 7.48
C VAL A 55 -6.70 -1.24 8.45
N ARG A 56 -7.74 -2.03 8.77
CA ARG A 56 -7.62 -3.22 9.61
C ARG A 56 -8.19 -4.44 8.91
N PHE A 57 -7.48 -5.56 8.98
CA PHE A 57 -7.92 -6.82 8.43
C PHE A 57 -7.27 -8.00 9.17
N GLN A 58 -8.06 -8.88 9.77
CA GLN A 58 -7.57 -10.09 10.47
C GLN A 58 -6.35 -9.86 11.38
N GLY A 59 -6.44 -8.87 12.27
CA GLY A 59 -5.36 -8.53 13.21
C GLY A 59 -4.17 -7.78 12.61
N LEU A 60 -4.13 -7.57 11.29
CA LEU A 60 -3.20 -6.65 10.64
C LEU A 60 -3.77 -5.23 10.65
N SER A 61 -2.91 -4.25 10.92
CA SER A 61 -3.22 -2.82 10.93
C SER A 61 -2.24 -2.04 10.05
N LEU A 62 -2.77 -1.26 9.12
CA LEU A 62 -2.01 -0.41 8.22
C LEU A 62 -2.47 1.03 8.39
N LEU A 63 -1.53 1.94 8.61
CA LEU A 63 -1.78 3.36 8.57
C LEU A 63 -1.39 3.88 7.18
N VAL A 64 -2.31 4.54 6.50
CA VAL A 64 -2.08 5.18 5.20
C VAL A 64 -2.09 6.69 5.43
N VAL A 65 -1.00 7.35 5.11
CA VAL A 65 -0.83 8.79 5.30
C VAL A 65 -0.55 9.47 3.98
N ASP A 66 -1.28 10.55 3.71
CA ASP A 66 -1.02 11.45 2.58
C ASP A 66 0.16 12.35 2.93
N ALA A 67 1.22 12.33 2.13
CA ALA A 67 2.38 13.19 2.33
C ALA A 67 2.06 14.69 2.19
N ASP A 68 0.97 15.07 1.51
CA ASP A 68 0.53 16.47 1.48
C ASP A 68 -0.53 16.79 2.55
N GLY A 69 -0.99 15.79 3.29
CA GLY A 69 -2.03 15.95 4.29
C GLY A 69 -1.52 16.58 5.59
N GLU A 70 -2.39 17.31 6.29
CA GLU A 70 -2.08 17.92 7.61
C GLU A 70 -1.62 16.89 8.65
N ALA A 71 -2.10 15.65 8.52
CA ALA A 71 -1.67 14.55 9.38
C ALA A 71 -0.19 14.20 9.22
N TYR A 72 0.46 14.55 8.10
CA TYR A 72 1.88 14.33 7.84
C TYR A 72 2.75 15.47 8.39
N SER A 73 2.67 15.68 9.70
CA SER A 73 3.49 16.64 10.45
C SER A 73 4.09 15.97 11.68
N GLU A 74 5.22 16.49 12.18
CA GLU A 74 5.88 15.94 13.39
C GLU A 74 4.95 15.94 14.61
N ASP A 75 4.15 16.99 14.77
CA ASP A 75 3.22 17.12 15.89
C ASP A 75 2.07 16.11 15.78
N ALA A 76 1.48 15.94 14.60
CA ALA A 76 0.42 14.96 14.39
C ALA A 76 0.94 13.51 14.49
N ALA A 77 2.16 13.25 14.03
CA ALA A 77 2.76 11.92 14.01
C ALA A 77 2.90 11.29 15.41
N ARG A 78 3.10 12.11 16.46
CA ARG A 78 3.14 11.64 17.86
C ARG A 78 1.79 11.09 18.35
N ALA A 79 0.69 11.50 17.73
CA ALA A 79 -0.67 11.08 18.09
C ALA A 79 -1.23 10.00 17.15
N TRP A 80 -0.44 9.53 16.17
CA TRP A 80 -0.91 8.49 15.26
C TRP A 80 -1.21 7.19 16.01
N PRO A 81 -2.27 6.47 15.62
CA PRO A 81 -2.57 5.17 16.21
C PRO A 81 -1.47 4.18 15.86
N GLU A 82 -1.18 3.25 16.78
CA GLU A 82 -0.25 2.18 16.49
C GLU A 82 -0.72 1.33 15.31
N ALA A 83 0.22 1.04 14.41
CA ALA A 83 0.02 0.19 13.26
C ALA A 83 1.21 -0.76 13.03
N ASP A 84 0.89 -1.89 12.41
CA ASP A 84 1.86 -2.89 11.99
C ASP A 84 2.71 -2.42 10.81
N LEU A 85 2.15 -1.56 9.95
CA LEU A 85 2.79 -0.98 8.77
C LEU A 85 2.30 0.45 8.57
N LEU A 86 3.20 1.35 8.18
CA LEU A 86 2.85 2.68 7.69
C LEU A 86 3.10 2.74 6.17
N LEU A 87 2.20 3.39 5.45
CA LEU A 87 2.31 3.64 4.03
C LEU A 87 2.17 5.14 3.76
N VAL A 88 3.24 5.75 3.27
CA VAL A 88 3.27 7.15 2.87
C VAL A 88 2.89 7.22 1.39
N LEU A 89 1.77 7.88 1.09
CA LEU A 89 1.37 8.16 -0.29
C LEU A 89 2.30 9.23 -0.88
N PRO A 90 2.68 9.14 -2.17
CA PRO A 90 3.54 10.13 -2.79
C PRO A 90 2.88 11.52 -2.76
N ALA A 91 3.68 12.55 -2.49
CA ALA A 91 3.22 13.93 -2.57
C ALA A 91 2.78 14.28 -4.00
N SER A 92 1.63 14.92 -4.11
CA SER A 92 1.03 15.47 -5.33
C SER A 92 1.39 16.94 -5.55
N ALA A 93 1.47 17.73 -4.49
CA ALA A 93 1.73 19.17 -4.49
C ALA A 93 3.04 19.55 -3.79
N GLY A 94 3.67 18.61 -3.06
CA GLY A 94 4.99 18.79 -2.44
C GLY A 94 4.97 19.62 -1.16
N HIS A 95 3.83 19.67 -0.46
CA HIS A 95 3.65 20.49 0.74
C HIS A 95 4.56 20.05 1.89
N TYR A 96 4.69 18.74 2.09
CA TYR A 96 5.62 18.18 3.08
C TYR A 96 6.52 17.16 2.39
N ALA A 97 7.69 17.62 1.95
CA ALA A 97 8.73 16.76 1.42
C ALA A 97 9.59 16.18 2.55
N GLY A 98 9.93 14.89 2.46
CA GLY A 98 10.94 14.24 3.31
C GLY A 98 10.39 13.35 4.43
N PHE A 99 11.28 12.94 5.34
CA PHE A 99 11.03 11.91 6.35
C PHE A 99 10.94 12.44 7.79
N ALA A 100 10.93 13.76 7.99
CA ALA A 100 10.95 14.37 9.32
C ALA A 100 9.78 13.92 10.22
N PRO A 101 8.50 13.89 9.75
CA PRO A 101 7.39 13.37 10.55
C PRO A 101 7.59 11.91 10.99
N LEU A 102 8.33 11.12 10.21
CA LEU A 102 8.57 9.71 10.50
C LEU A 102 9.54 9.50 11.67
N GLN A 103 10.31 10.51 12.07
CA GLN A 103 11.20 10.42 13.23
C GLN A 103 10.45 10.30 14.56
N ALA A 104 9.17 10.69 14.60
CA ALA A 104 8.31 10.49 15.77
C ALA A 104 7.90 9.02 15.98
N LEU A 105 8.15 8.15 15.00
CA LEU A 105 7.77 6.74 15.07
C LEU A 105 8.74 5.94 15.93
N ARG A 106 8.23 4.83 16.49
CA ARG A 106 9.06 3.86 17.20
C ARG A 106 10.20 3.34 16.30
N ASN A 107 11.36 3.08 16.91
CA ASN A 107 12.49 2.49 16.23
C ASN A 107 12.10 1.14 15.59
N GLY A 108 12.47 0.93 14.33
CA GLY A 108 12.14 -0.26 13.55
C GLY A 108 10.68 -0.36 13.09
N ALA A 109 9.85 0.67 13.25
CA ALA A 109 8.53 0.71 12.62
C ALA A 109 8.67 0.56 11.10
N PRO A 110 8.01 -0.40 10.44
CA PRO A 110 8.13 -0.55 9.00
C PRO A 110 7.31 0.53 8.28
N VAL A 111 7.97 1.24 7.36
CA VAL A 111 7.35 2.32 6.60
C VAL A 111 7.63 2.14 5.11
N ILE A 112 6.58 2.03 4.31
CA ILE A 112 6.69 2.06 2.85
C ILE A 112 6.67 3.51 2.38
N VAL A 113 7.64 3.84 1.53
CA VAL A 113 7.79 5.16 0.91
C VAL A 113 8.05 5.00 -0.59
N GLY A 114 7.76 6.04 -1.37
CA GLY A 114 8.27 6.13 -2.75
C GLY A 114 9.78 6.30 -2.76
N GLU A 115 10.45 5.69 -3.72
CA GLU A 115 11.89 5.86 -3.93
C GLU A 115 12.15 7.22 -4.60
N VAL A 116 12.58 8.20 -3.81
CA VAL A 116 13.12 9.48 -4.30
C VAL A 116 14.37 9.76 -3.48
N ASP A 117 15.55 9.66 -4.11
CA ASP A 117 16.89 9.93 -3.55
C ASP A 117 17.00 9.72 -2.03
N ALA A 118 16.68 8.51 -1.58
CA ALA A 118 16.63 8.19 -0.16
C ALA A 118 18.03 8.38 0.45
N ALA A 119 18.24 9.52 1.11
CA ALA A 119 19.40 9.71 1.98
C ALA A 119 19.40 8.59 3.03
N PRO A 120 20.57 8.05 3.40
CA PRO A 120 20.65 6.95 4.35
C PRO A 120 19.96 7.36 5.66
N VAL A 121 18.92 6.61 6.02
CA VAL A 121 18.19 6.77 7.27
C VAL A 121 19.19 6.62 8.41
N SER A 122 19.26 7.62 9.29
CA SER A 122 20.17 7.63 10.43
C SER A 122 19.93 6.42 11.35
N ALA A 123 20.97 6.00 12.07
CA ALA A 123 20.88 4.92 13.04
C ALA A 123 19.92 5.32 14.18
N GLY A 124 18.79 4.61 14.29
CA GLY A 124 17.71 4.90 15.26
C GLY A 124 16.55 5.65 14.61
N GLY A 125 15.57 4.90 14.11
CA GLY A 125 14.42 5.44 13.38
C GLY A 125 13.55 4.35 12.77
N PRO A 126 12.49 4.70 12.03
CA PRO A 126 11.69 3.72 11.30
C PRO A 126 12.54 2.97 10.26
N GLN A 127 12.14 1.73 9.98
CA GLN A 127 12.72 0.95 8.90
C GLN A 127 11.99 1.29 7.60
N LEU A 128 12.68 2.00 6.70
CA LEU A 128 12.10 2.39 5.41
C LEU A 128 12.20 1.28 4.37
N TYR A 129 11.14 1.14 3.57
CA TYR A 129 11.02 0.23 2.43
C TYR A 129 10.74 1.04 1.17
N PRO A 130 11.79 1.54 0.48
CA PRO A 130 11.63 2.39 -0.71
C PRO A 130 11.13 1.58 -1.91
N MET A 131 10.03 2.04 -2.49
CA MET A 131 9.34 1.39 -3.61
C MET A 131 9.53 2.19 -4.89
N GLN A 132 9.81 1.49 -5.99
CA GLN A 132 9.68 1.98 -7.35
C GLN A 132 8.39 1.43 -7.93
N VAL A 133 7.99 1.96 -9.08
CA VAL A 133 6.85 1.47 -9.84
C VAL A 133 6.96 -0.04 -10.06
N TRP A 134 5.85 -0.75 -9.83
CA TRP A 134 5.72 -2.21 -9.90
C TRP A 134 6.47 -3.03 -8.87
N ASN A 135 7.23 -2.41 -7.96
CA ASN A 135 7.74 -3.13 -6.81
C ASN A 135 6.57 -3.65 -5.97
N ALA A 136 6.78 -4.82 -5.38
CA ALA A 136 5.87 -5.39 -4.40
C ALA A 136 6.58 -5.63 -3.06
N LEU A 137 5.85 -5.40 -1.96
CA LEU A 137 6.22 -5.83 -0.62
C LEU A 137 5.18 -6.84 -0.15
N ASP A 138 5.64 -8.00 0.30
CA ASP A 138 4.79 -9.01 0.91
C ASP A 138 4.97 -8.97 2.43
N LEU A 139 3.88 -8.80 3.15
CA LEU A 139 3.83 -8.83 4.60
C LEU A 139 2.96 -9.99 5.06
N ARG A 140 3.44 -10.74 6.05
CA ARG A 140 2.68 -11.83 6.70
C ARG A 140 2.57 -11.56 8.18
N LYS A 141 1.36 -11.72 8.72
CA LYS A 141 1.07 -11.72 10.15
C LYS A 141 0.09 -12.84 10.43
N GLN A 142 0.54 -13.90 11.11
CA GLN A 142 -0.25 -15.11 11.34
C GLN A 142 -0.79 -15.69 10.00
N ASN A 143 -2.11 -15.85 9.85
CA ASN A 143 -2.75 -16.36 8.62
C ASN A 143 -3.06 -15.24 7.60
N THR A 144 -2.76 -14.00 7.93
CA THR A 144 -3.04 -12.82 7.11
C THR A 144 -1.83 -12.51 6.22
N ARG A 145 -2.08 -12.31 4.93
CA ARG A 145 -1.14 -11.79 3.95
C ARG A 145 -1.60 -10.42 3.48
N LEU A 146 -0.66 -9.49 3.39
CA LEU A 146 -0.79 -8.24 2.67
C LEU A 146 0.26 -8.22 1.57
N ARG A 147 -0.14 -7.95 0.34
CA ARG A 147 0.77 -7.54 -0.74
C ARG A 147 0.52 -6.08 -1.05
N VAL A 148 1.56 -5.27 -0.96
CA VAL A 148 1.54 -3.86 -1.36
C VAL A 148 2.27 -3.75 -2.68
N THR A 149 1.63 -3.21 -3.72
CA THR A 149 2.27 -2.99 -5.03
C THR A 149 2.20 -1.51 -5.39
N ALA A 150 3.34 -0.91 -5.70
CA ALA A 150 3.40 0.47 -6.15
C ALA A 150 2.91 0.57 -7.61
N MET A 151 1.89 1.39 -7.84
CA MET A 151 1.22 1.50 -9.13
C MET A 151 1.72 2.70 -9.91
N ALA A 152 1.92 2.53 -11.21
CA ALA A 152 2.40 3.60 -12.09
C ALA A 152 1.44 4.80 -12.13
N GLY A 153 2.03 5.99 -12.09
CA GLY A 153 1.36 7.25 -12.40
C GLY A 153 1.06 7.43 -13.87
N ALA A 154 0.23 8.43 -14.17
CA ALA A 154 0.05 8.89 -15.54
C ALA A 154 1.31 9.64 -16.02
N ALA A 155 1.48 9.75 -17.33
CA ALA A 155 2.57 10.54 -17.90
C ALA A 155 2.50 11.99 -17.40
N GLY A 156 3.61 12.52 -16.90
CA GLY A 156 3.69 13.88 -16.33
C GLY A 156 3.23 14.01 -14.87
N ALA A 157 2.83 12.91 -14.22
CA ALA A 157 2.54 12.87 -12.78
C ALA A 157 3.69 12.21 -12.00
N ALA A 158 3.55 12.13 -10.68
CA ALA A 158 4.45 11.34 -9.83
C ALA A 158 4.60 9.91 -10.37
N ALA A 159 5.82 9.37 -10.35
CA ALA A 159 6.12 8.05 -10.91
C ALA A 159 5.21 6.96 -10.32
N ILE A 160 4.98 7.02 -9.01
CA ILE A 160 4.00 6.20 -8.31
C ILE A 160 2.74 7.06 -8.12
N ALA A 161 1.59 6.61 -8.63
CA ALA A 161 0.31 7.28 -8.36
C ALA A 161 -0.31 6.84 -7.03
N GLY A 162 0.07 5.67 -6.53
CA GLY A 162 -0.52 5.10 -5.33
C GLY A 162 -0.14 3.64 -5.19
N TYR A 163 -0.84 2.92 -4.32
CA TYR A 163 -0.52 1.54 -4.00
C TYR A 163 -1.76 0.65 -4.09
N MET A 164 -1.58 -0.54 -4.65
CA MET A 164 -2.55 -1.62 -4.55
C MET A 164 -2.27 -2.44 -3.30
N LEU A 165 -3.26 -2.55 -2.42
CA LEU A 165 -3.25 -3.34 -1.21
C LEU A 165 -4.10 -4.60 -1.44
N GLU A 166 -3.45 -5.75 -1.60
CA GLU A 166 -4.13 -7.03 -1.63
C GLU A 166 -4.04 -7.68 -0.25
N MET A 167 -5.14 -7.62 0.50
CA MET A 167 -5.26 -8.16 1.86
C MET A 167 -6.05 -9.45 1.82
N GLY A 168 -5.53 -10.52 2.40
CA GLY A 168 -6.20 -11.81 2.32
C GLY A 168 -5.48 -12.93 3.01
N ASN A 169 -5.80 -14.13 2.57
CA ASN A 169 -5.11 -15.37 2.89
C ASN A 169 -5.03 -16.21 1.60
N SER A 170 -4.68 -17.49 1.72
CA SER A 170 -4.56 -18.40 0.57
C SER A 170 -5.86 -18.67 -0.21
N ARG A 171 -7.03 -18.25 0.29
CA ARG A 171 -8.36 -18.58 -0.28
C ARG A 171 -9.19 -17.37 -0.69
N SER A 172 -8.96 -16.23 -0.06
CA SER A 172 -9.77 -15.03 -0.25
C SER A 172 -8.92 -13.78 -0.10
N SER A 173 -9.19 -12.77 -0.90
CA SER A 173 -8.56 -11.46 -0.78
C SER A 173 -9.50 -10.31 -1.12
N TYR A 174 -9.13 -9.14 -0.64
CA TYR A 174 -9.75 -7.86 -0.93
C TYR A 174 -8.69 -6.91 -1.46
N ARG A 175 -8.99 -6.23 -2.57
CA ARG A 175 -8.05 -5.32 -3.24
C ARG A 175 -8.50 -3.87 -3.04
N LEU A 176 -7.70 -3.11 -2.30
CA LEU A 176 -7.89 -1.69 -2.04
C LEU A 176 -6.79 -0.91 -2.75
N TYR A 177 -7.17 -0.01 -3.66
CA TYR A 177 -6.26 0.99 -4.21
C TYR A 177 -6.24 2.23 -3.31
N VAL A 178 -5.06 2.74 -2.98
CA VAL A 178 -4.90 3.98 -2.20
C VAL A 178 -4.04 4.98 -2.97
N SER A 179 -4.49 6.24 -3.05
CA SER A 179 -3.80 7.31 -3.77
C SER A 179 -4.09 8.67 -3.14
N ALA A 180 -3.12 9.59 -3.20
CA ALA A 180 -3.30 10.99 -2.84
C ALA A 180 -3.88 11.81 -4.01
N ALA A 181 -3.92 11.26 -5.23
CA ALA A 181 -4.45 11.95 -6.39
C ALA A 181 -5.96 11.76 -6.48
N GLU A 182 -6.67 12.82 -6.87
CA GLU A 182 -8.06 12.72 -7.32
C GLU A 182 -8.12 12.03 -8.68
N ALA A 183 -9.14 11.21 -8.89
CA ALA A 183 -9.43 10.64 -10.20
C ALA A 183 -10.92 10.26 -10.29
N ALA A 184 -11.46 10.35 -11.51
CA ALA A 184 -12.83 9.94 -11.76
C ALA A 184 -12.98 8.41 -11.61
N ALA A 185 -14.14 7.96 -11.10
CA ALA A 185 -14.40 6.54 -10.86
C ALA A 185 -14.22 5.68 -12.13
N ALA A 186 -14.64 6.18 -13.29
CA ALA A 186 -14.49 5.48 -14.56
C ALA A 186 -13.03 5.32 -14.99
N GLU A 187 -12.21 6.35 -14.81
CA GLU A 187 -10.77 6.29 -15.10
C GLU A 187 -10.07 5.30 -14.17
N LEU A 188 -10.37 5.37 -12.87
CA LEU A 188 -9.82 4.43 -11.89
C LEU A 188 -10.24 2.99 -12.16
N ALA A 189 -11.50 2.76 -12.54
CA ALA A 189 -11.97 1.42 -12.89
C ALA A 189 -11.23 0.84 -14.10
N GLN A 190 -10.93 1.68 -15.10
CA GLN A 190 -10.14 1.27 -16.28
C GLN A 190 -8.68 0.98 -15.92
N ARG A 191 -8.06 1.83 -15.09
CA ARG A 191 -6.66 1.68 -14.68
C ARG A 191 -6.47 0.54 -13.68
N MET A 192 -7.45 0.30 -12.82
CA MET A 192 -7.41 -0.64 -11.69
C MET A 192 -8.52 -1.69 -11.79
N PRO A 193 -8.58 -2.49 -12.87
CA PRO A 193 -9.69 -3.44 -13.09
C PRO A 193 -9.77 -4.54 -12.02
N GLY A 194 -8.69 -4.77 -11.27
CA GLY A 194 -8.65 -5.75 -10.19
C GLY A 194 -9.15 -5.23 -8.83
N ALA A 195 -9.28 -3.91 -8.65
CA ALA A 195 -9.60 -3.30 -7.35
C ALA A 195 -11.09 -3.45 -7.00
N ASP A 196 -11.36 -3.68 -5.73
CA ASP A 196 -12.72 -3.70 -5.17
C ASP A 196 -13.12 -2.31 -4.68
N LEU A 197 -12.16 -1.58 -4.10
CA LEU A 197 -12.33 -0.26 -3.52
C LEU A 197 -11.14 0.62 -3.87
N ALA A 198 -11.37 1.91 -4.05
CA ALA A 198 -10.33 2.92 -4.05
C ALA A 198 -10.57 3.94 -2.93
N LEU A 199 -9.50 4.32 -2.24
CA LEU A 199 -9.42 5.47 -1.35
C LEU A 199 -8.54 6.51 -2.04
N VAL A 200 -9.11 7.64 -2.40
CA VAL A 200 -8.46 8.74 -3.12
C VAL A 200 -8.49 10.04 -2.31
N ALA A 201 -7.88 11.11 -2.83
CA ALA A 201 -7.84 12.42 -2.16
C ALA A 201 -9.23 12.87 -1.66
N GLY A 202 -9.25 13.64 -0.56
CA GLY A 202 -10.50 14.13 0.04
C GLY A 202 -11.27 13.03 0.80
N PRO A 203 -10.56 12.22 1.60
CA PRO A 203 -10.98 10.89 2.09
C PRO A 203 -12.03 10.15 1.26
N SER A 204 -11.96 10.17 -0.07
CA SER A 204 -13.07 9.70 -0.90
C SER A 204 -12.97 8.21 -1.19
N LEU A 205 -14.07 7.49 -0.98
CA LEU A 205 -14.22 6.06 -1.26
C LEU A 205 -15.00 5.85 -2.55
N LEU A 206 -14.41 5.04 -3.43
CA LEU A 206 -14.99 4.64 -4.71
C LEU A 206 -15.07 3.12 -4.77
N GLN A 207 -16.29 2.58 -4.82
CA GLN A 207 -16.48 1.16 -5.06
C GLN A 207 -16.24 0.87 -6.54
N LEU A 208 -15.19 0.11 -6.85
CA LEU A 208 -14.78 -0.21 -8.21
C LEU A 208 -15.30 -1.57 -8.67
N ASN A 209 -15.68 -2.47 -7.74
CA ASN A 209 -16.21 -3.81 -7.98
C ASN A 209 -15.56 -4.58 -9.15
N ARG A 210 -14.23 -4.58 -9.20
CA ARG A 210 -13.45 -5.23 -10.27
C ARG A 210 -13.71 -4.62 -11.67
N GLY A 211 -13.66 -3.29 -11.75
CA GLY A 211 -13.80 -2.54 -13.00
C GLY A 211 -15.23 -2.16 -13.37
N ALA A 212 -16.21 -2.46 -12.52
CA ALA A 212 -17.62 -2.12 -12.67
C ALA A 212 -18.05 -1.17 -11.52
N PRO A 213 -17.65 0.12 -11.58
CA PRO A 213 -17.89 1.04 -10.47
C PRO A 213 -19.39 1.15 -10.17
N SER A 214 -19.74 1.17 -8.89
CA SER A 214 -21.13 1.31 -8.46
C SER A 214 -21.31 2.46 -7.48
N GLY A 215 -22.34 3.25 -7.69
CA GLY A 215 -22.70 4.36 -6.79
C GLY A 215 -21.81 5.59 -6.98
N ALA A 216 -22.17 6.64 -6.24
CA ALA A 216 -21.39 7.87 -6.18
C ALA A 216 -20.22 7.71 -5.20
N PRO A 217 -19.16 8.54 -5.34
CA PRO A 217 -18.13 8.67 -4.32
C PRO A 217 -18.73 8.94 -2.93
N ALA A 218 -18.18 8.29 -1.91
CA ALA A 218 -18.61 8.48 -0.53
C ALA A 218 -17.45 8.95 0.34
N ALA A 219 -17.66 9.91 1.23
CA ALA A 219 -16.63 10.32 2.17
C ALA A 219 -16.33 9.20 3.19
N LEU A 220 -15.05 8.89 3.40
CA LEU A 220 -14.57 8.06 4.49
C LEU A 220 -14.74 8.85 5.81
N THR A 221 -15.40 8.23 6.77
CA THR A 221 -15.64 8.82 8.10
C THR A 221 -14.95 8.02 9.20
N ALA A 222 -14.99 8.52 10.43
CA ALA A 222 -14.50 7.80 11.61
C ALA A 222 -15.26 6.47 11.86
N ALA A 223 -16.54 6.40 11.48
CA ALA A 223 -17.31 5.15 11.51
C ALA A 223 -16.71 4.09 10.57
N GLY A 224 -16.17 4.54 9.44
CA GLY A 224 -15.44 3.75 8.47
C GLY A 224 -16.30 2.98 7.50
N TYR A 225 -15.62 2.36 6.54
CA TYR A 225 -16.17 1.44 5.55
C TYR A 225 -15.74 0.02 5.87
N THR A 226 -16.70 -0.88 5.97
CA THR A 226 -16.45 -2.29 6.26
C THR A 226 -16.49 -3.09 4.96
N PHE A 227 -15.55 -4.01 4.79
CA PHE A 227 -15.43 -4.85 3.61
C PHE A 227 -15.28 -6.32 3.98
N THR A 228 -15.54 -7.21 3.02
CA THR A 228 -15.35 -8.66 3.18
C THR A 228 -14.47 -9.17 2.05
N ALA A 229 -13.42 -9.93 2.40
CA ALA A 229 -12.56 -10.60 1.44
C ALA A 229 -13.36 -11.62 0.62
N ILE A 230 -13.12 -11.64 -0.69
CA ILE A 230 -13.83 -12.48 -1.64
C ILE A 230 -12.91 -13.60 -2.11
N LYS A 231 -13.49 -14.74 -2.49
CA LYS A 231 -12.74 -15.85 -3.08
C LYS A 231 -12.17 -15.41 -4.44
N ARG A 232 -10.87 -15.62 -4.65
CA ARG A 232 -10.15 -15.28 -5.89
C ARG A 232 -9.31 -16.45 -6.36
#